data_AF-A0A1D2AI76-F1
#
_entry.id   AF-A0A1D2AI76-F1
#
_cell.length_a   1.000
_cell.length_b   1.000
_cell.length_c   1.000
_cell.angle_alpha   90.00
_cell.angle_beta   90.00
_cell.angle_gamma   90.00
#
_symmetry.space_group_name_H-M   'P 1'
#
loop_
_entity.id
_entity.type
_entity.pdbx_description
1 polymer ?
#
loop_
_entity_poly.entity_id
_entity_poly.type
_entity_poly.pdbx_seq_one_letter_code
_entity_poly.pdbx_strand_id
1 'polypeptide(L)'
;FLLYIAAAQTSDGQASQVLPEEITFQVYVAFDNVLHTAFSNENLAQKYASVFFNAVNLMFEEMKNPRIKFEVVMFHQQSVPFTTPALTLENNQVDAHQSLHSIYDFIKDKVQFGPSDIIFVFSGRNVFTRRNDKTKDYRPQGLTWEGGICNDSRKIVIVSDTGKQFSALPNAGFQLARLLGAPTSCTPSYTELLGHRNCSVFQTVLWETSQSFSVNYIKRISLVRRHASAEDTKHPLVSTSRIFPSPWVTLVKSA
;
A
#
# COMPACT_ATOMS: atom_id res chain seq x y z
N PHE A 1 4.28 11.11 -12.71
CA PHE A 1 3.17 11.22 -13.69
C PHE A 1 1.91 11.60 -12.92
N LEU A 2 1.30 12.73 -13.26
CA LEU A 2 0.12 13.30 -12.58
C LEU A 2 -1.15 12.65 -13.14
N LEU A 3 -1.93 11.98 -12.30
CA LEU A 3 -3.32 11.59 -12.59
C LEU A 3 -4.17 12.86 -12.72
N TYR A 4 -4.51 13.23 -13.96
CA TYR A 4 -5.53 14.24 -14.29
C TYR A 4 -6.92 13.62 -14.10
N ILE A 5 -7.67 14.12 -13.12
CA ILE A 5 -9.11 13.84 -12.99
C ILE A 5 -9.83 15.00 -13.69
N ALA A 6 -10.59 14.69 -14.74
CA ALA A 6 -11.46 15.68 -15.39
C ALA A 6 -12.62 16.02 -14.44
N ALA A 7 -12.73 17.29 -14.05
CA ALA A 7 -13.87 17.78 -13.28
C ALA A 7 -15.01 18.14 -14.24
N ALA A 8 -16.13 17.42 -14.16
CA ALA A 8 -17.37 17.85 -14.78
C ALA A 8 -18.06 18.86 -13.85
N GLN A 9 -18.38 20.06 -14.37
CA GLN A 9 -19.10 21.08 -13.62
C GLN A 9 -20.61 20.82 -13.68
N THR A 10 -21.25 20.64 -12.52
CA THR A 10 -22.71 20.75 -12.37
C THR A 10 -23.04 22.12 -11.77
N SER A 11 -24.15 22.71 -12.21
CA SER A 11 -24.58 24.10 -12.02
C SER A 11 -24.99 24.49 -10.58
N ASP A 12 -24.43 23.82 -9.58
CA ASP A 12 -24.58 24.14 -8.15
C ASP A 12 -23.23 23.94 -7.47
N GLY A 13 -22.31 24.91 -7.64
CA GLY A 13 -21.17 25.29 -6.76
C GLY A 13 -20.24 24.25 -6.10
N GLN A 14 -20.48 22.95 -6.24
CA GLN A 14 -19.69 21.85 -5.72
C GLN A 14 -19.33 20.98 -6.91
N ALA A 15 -18.06 21.02 -7.30
CA ALA A 15 -17.51 20.01 -8.20
C ALA A 15 -17.69 18.65 -7.52
N SER A 16 -18.72 17.91 -7.91
CA SER A 16 -18.88 16.50 -7.53
C SER A 16 -17.75 15.75 -8.21
N GLN A 17 -16.69 15.43 -7.46
CA GLN A 17 -15.60 14.60 -7.98
C GLN A 17 -16.17 13.21 -8.28
N VAL A 18 -16.33 12.92 -9.56
CA VAL A 18 -16.65 11.58 -10.05
C VAL A 18 -15.40 10.73 -9.84
N LEU A 19 -15.53 9.68 -9.03
CA LEU A 19 -14.46 8.70 -8.87
C LEU A 19 -14.29 7.91 -10.17
N PRO A 20 -13.05 7.60 -10.59
CA PRO A 20 -12.83 6.75 -11.74
C PRO A 20 -13.43 5.36 -11.49
N GLU A 21 -13.82 4.68 -12.56
CA GLU A 21 -14.41 3.34 -12.47
C GLU A 21 -13.43 2.30 -11.90
N GLU A 22 -12.14 2.49 -12.17
CA GLU A 22 -11.04 1.65 -11.70
C GLU A 22 -9.87 2.52 -11.20
N ILE A 23 -9.27 2.11 -10.08
CA ILE A 23 -8.07 2.71 -9.51
C ILE A 23 -6.98 1.64 -9.44
N THR A 24 -5.83 1.92 -10.05
CA THR A 24 -4.63 1.09 -9.97
C THR A 24 -3.63 1.74 -9.03
N PHE A 25 -3.19 0.99 -8.02
CA PHE A 25 -2.13 1.40 -7.10
C PHE A 25 -0.80 0.76 -7.49
N GLN A 26 0.21 1.58 -7.69
CA GLN A 26 1.58 1.17 -7.98
C GLN A 26 2.29 0.78 -6.68
N VAL A 27 2.71 -0.47 -6.58
CA VAL A 27 3.30 -1.04 -5.38
C VAL A 27 4.81 -1.19 -5.54
N TYR A 28 5.55 -0.61 -4.59
CA TYR A 28 6.95 -0.91 -4.34
C TYR A 28 7.05 -2.07 -3.36
N VAL A 29 7.69 -3.17 -3.75
CA VAL A 29 7.85 -4.34 -2.89
C VAL A 29 9.26 -4.41 -2.34
N ALA A 30 9.39 -4.60 -1.02
CA ALA A 30 10.67 -4.86 -0.36
C ALA A 30 10.58 -6.10 0.50
N PHE A 31 11.60 -6.95 0.44
CA PHE A 31 11.75 -8.09 1.34
C PHE A 31 12.83 -7.76 2.36
N ASP A 32 12.66 -8.23 3.60
CA ASP A 32 13.77 -8.25 4.53
C ASP A 32 14.79 -9.34 4.18
N ASN A 33 15.96 -9.25 4.82
CA ASN A 33 17.06 -10.14 4.55
C ASN A 33 16.75 -11.61 4.89
N VAL A 34 15.82 -11.88 5.82
CA VAL A 34 15.43 -13.26 6.18
C VAL A 34 14.53 -13.84 5.11
N LEU A 35 13.53 -13.10 4.64
CA LEU A 35 12.64 -13.60 3.59
C LEU A 35 13.39 -13.84 2.29
N HIS A 36 14.37 -13.01 1.96
CA HIS A 36 15.24 -13.26 0.81
C HIS A 36 15.91 -14.64 0.85
N THR A 37 16.25 -15.16 2.04
CA THR A 37 16.85 -16.52 2.14
C THR A 37 15.89 -17.66 1.81
N ALA A 38 14.57 -17.39 1.76
CA ALA A 38 13.59 -18.38 1.32
C ALA A 38 13.64 -18.64 -0.20
N PHE A 39 14.33 -17.79 -0.96
CA PHE A 39 14.44 -17.88 -2.40
C PHE A 39 15.88 -18.15 -2.83
N SER A 40 16.07 -18.99 -3.85
CA SER A 40 17.41 -19.31 -4.34
C SER A 40 18.05 -18.17 -5.15
N ASN A 41 17.26 -17.22 -5.63
CA ASN A 41 17.72 -16.02 -6.33
C ASN A 41 16.63 -14.92 -6.33
N GLU A 42 17.04 -13.71 -6.69
CA GLU A 42 16.16 -12.54 -6.74
C GLU A 42 15.02 -12.68 -7.77
N ASN A 43 15.26 -13.35 -8.91
CA ASN A 43 14.22 -13.54 -9.92
C ASN A 43 13.02 -14.35 -9.38
N LEU A 44 13.28 -15.36 -8.53
CA LEU A 44 12.21 -16.10 -7.87
C LEU A 44 11.49 -15.27 -6.81
N ALA A 45 12.20 -14.42 -6.08
CA ALA A 45 11.61 -13.49 -5.12
C ALA A 45 10.67 -12.47 -5.83
N GLN A 46 11.12 -11.92 -6.96
CA GLN A 46 10.31 -11.03 -7.80
C GLN A 46 9.07 -11.74 -8.35
N LYS A 47 9.22 -12.96 -8.90
CA LYS A 47 8.10 -13.79 -9.37
C LYS A 47 7.11 -14.08 -8.25
N TYR A 48 7.60 -14.39 -7.05
CA TYR A 48 6.75 -14.60 -5.89
C TYR A 48 5.93 -13.35 -5.58
N ALA A 49 6.55 -12.17 -5.53
CA ALA A 49 5.85 -10.91 -5.32
C ALA A 49 4.77 -10.66 -6.40
N SER A 50 5.07 -10.87 -7.68
CA SER A 50 4.09 -10.73 -8.77
C SER A 50 2.90 -11.68 -8.59
N VAL A 51 3.14 -12.97 -8.32
CA VAL A 51 2.05 -13.94 -8.11
C VAL A 51 1.27 -13.62 -6.84
N PHE A 52 1.94 -13.17 -5.78
CA PHE A 52 1.29 -12.73 -4.54
C PHE A 52 0.30 -11.59 -4.82
N PHE A 53 0.70 -10.57 -5.57
CA PHE A 53 -0.18 -9.45 -5.90
C PHE A 53 -1.28 -9.80 -6.90
N ASN A 54 -1.07 -10.79 -7.79
CA ASN A 54 -2.17 -11.35 -8.57
C ASN A 54 -3.23 -11.99 -7.66
N ALA A 55 -2.81 -12.74 -6.65
CA ALA A 55 -3.73 -13.32 -5.66
C ALA A 55 -4.39 -12.25 -4.79
N VAL A 56 -3.70 -11.15 -4.48
CA VAL A 56 -4.31 -9.98 -3.83
C VAL A 56 -5.38 -9.39 -4.72
N ASN A 57 -5.14 -9.20 -6.01
CA ASN A 57 -6.15 -8.67 -6.93
C ASN A 57 -7.41 -9.55 -6.98
N LEU A 58 -7.30 -10.88 -6.86
CA LEU A 58 -8.46 -11.77 -6.73
C LEU A 58 -9.27 -11.49 -5.45
N MET A 59 -8.64 -11.18 -4.32
CA MET A 59 -9.37 -10.82 -3.08
C MET A 59 -10.15 -9.51 -3.21
N PHE A 60 -9.75 -8.63 -4.12
CA PHE A 60 -10.37 -7.33 -4.36
C PHE A 60 -11.23 -7.31 -5.64
N GLU A 61 -11.38 -8.44 -6.35
CA GLU A 61 -12.05 -8.53 -7.64
C GLU A 61 -13.53 -8.11 -7.58
N GLU A 62 -14.20 -8.43 -6.47
CA GLU A 62 -15.62 -8.11 -6.26
C GLU A 62 -15.85 -6.65 -5.84
N MET A 63 -14.80 -5.87 -5.56
CA MET A 63 -14.96 -4.47 -5.23
C MET A 63 -15.44 -3.66 -6.44
N LYS A 64 -16.52 -2.91 -6.25
CA LYS A 64 -17.13 -2.06 -7.27
C LYS A 64 -17.22 -0.62 -6.76
N ASN A 65 -17.12 0.33 -7.69
CA ASN A 65 -17.31 1.76 -7.45
C ASN A 65 -16.38 2.35 -6.35
N PRO A 66 -15.05 2.34 -6.54
CA PRO A 66 -14.33 1.91 -7.74
C PRO A 66 -13.87 0.45 -7.68
N ARG A 67 -13.55 -0.14 -8.84
CA ARG A 67 -12.68 -1.33 -8.90
C ARG A 67 -11.27 -0.95 -8.46
N ILE A 68 -10.58 -1.87 -7.81
CA ILE A 68 -9.21 -1.64 -7.33
C ILE A 68 -8.28 -2.70 -7.89
N LYS A 69 -7.10 -2.27 -8.32
CA LYS A 69 -5.98 -3.13 -8.71
C LYS A 69 -4.69 -2.69 -8.05
N PHE A 70 -3.82 -3.65 -7.81
CA PHE A 70 -2.47 -3.46 -7.32
C PHE A 70 -1.48 -3.96 -8.37
N GLU A 71 -0.55 -3.10 -8.78
CA GLU A 71 0.48 -3.43 -9.76
C GLU A 71 1.86 -3.27 -9.14
N VAL A 72 2.66 -4.33 -9.15
CA VAL A 72 4.05 -4.27 -8.70
C VAL A 72 4.87 -3.56 -9.76
N VAL A 73 5.30 -2.33 -9.48
CA VAL A 73 6.10 -1.52 -10.43
C VAL A 73 7.59 -1.58 -10.13
N MET A 74 7.95 -1.84 -8.87
CA MET A 74 9.33 -1.84 -8.41
C MET A 74 9.51 -2.92 -7.35
N PHE A 75 10.67 -3.58 -7.41
CA PHE A 75 11.11 -4.55 -6.41
C PHE A 75 12.47 -4.10 -5.85
N HIS A 76 12.60 -4.11 -4.53
CA HIS A 76 13.85 -3.75 -3.85
C HIS A 76 14.90 -4.83 -4.12
N GLN A 77 16.04 -4.44 -4.68
CA GLN A 77 17.13 -5.36 -4.97
C GLN A 77 17.74 -5.88 -3.66
N GLN A 78 18.06 -7.17 -3.62
CA GLN A 78 18.66 -7.80 -2.44
C GLN A 78 20.03 -7.22 -2.09
N SER A 79 20.75 -6.72 -3.10
CA SER A 79 22.07 -6.09 -2.96
C SER A 79 22.01 -4.75 -2.23
N VAL A 80 20.84 -4.11 -2.16
CA VAL A 80 20.66 -2.82 -1.50
C VAL A 80 20.19 -3.05 -0.06
N PRO A 81 20.90 -2.50 0.95
CA PRO A 81 20.51 -2.69 2.33
C PRO A 81 19.13 -2.09 2.62
N PHE A 82 18.19 -2.95 3.00
CA PHE A 82 16.84 -2.56 3.43
C PHE A 82 16.59 -2.80 4.92
N THR A 83 16.85 -4.02 5.41
CA THR A 83 16.42 -4.45 6.75
C THR A 83 16.93 -3.56 7.87
N THR A 84 18.25 -3.44 8.04
CA THR A 84 18.83 -2.65 9.13
C THR A 84 18.49 -1.16 9.06
N PRO A 85 18.53 -0.49 7.89
CA PRO A 85 18.22 0.93 7.82
C PRO A 85 16.72 1.27 7.78
N ALA A 86 15.84 0.33 7.42
CA ALA A 86 14.40 0.59 7.30
C ALA A 86 13.56 -0.05 8.42
N LEU A 87 13.98 -1.16 9.02
CA LEU A 87 13.20 -1.89 10.03
C LEU A 87 13.80 -1.76 11.42
N THR A 88 12.92 -1.57 12.41
CA THR A 88 13.29 -1.62 13.82
C THR A 88 13.14 -3.05 14.34
N LEU A 89 14.27 -3.65 14.72
CA LEU A 89 14.32 -5.03 15.20
C LEU A 89 14.49 -5.10 16.71
N GLU A 90 13.75 -5.99 17.34
CA GLU A 90 13.90 -6.35 18.74
C GLU A 90 13.96 -7.87 18.88
N ASN A 91 15.05 -8.41 19.43
CA ASN A 91 15.28 -9.85 19.55
C ASN A 91 15.04 -10.59 18.23
N ASN A 92 15.53 -10.03 17.12
CA ASN A 92 15.42 -10.61 15.77
C ASN A 92 13.99 -10.62 15.18
N GLN A 93 13.04 -9.92 15.82
CA GLN A 93 11.64 -9.75 15.41
C GLN A 93 11.38 -8.30 15.01
N VAL A 94 10.37 -8.04 14.17
CA VAL A 94 10.06 -6.67 13.69
C VAL A 94 9.06 -6.00 14.63
N ASP A 95 9.44 -4.86 15.22
CA ASP A 95 8.50 -3.95 15.89
C ASP A 95 7.79 -3.14 14.80
N ALA A 96 6.55 -3.50 14.50
CA ALA A 96 5.82 -2.95 13.36
C ALA A 96 5.53 -1.44 13.52
N HIS A 97 5.23 -0.97 14.75
CA HIS A 97 4.92 0.44 14.98
C HIS A 97 6.16 1.31 14.74
N GLN A 98 7.30 0.92 15.33
CA GLN A 98 8.54 1.66 15.13
C GLN A 98 9.03 1.56 13.67
N SER A 99 8.86 0.39 13.05
CA SER A 99 9.26 0.17 11.67
C SER A 99 8.46 1.00 10.67
N LEU A 100 7.17 1.29 10.90
CA LEU A 100 6.41 2.19 10.02
C LEU A 100 7.06 3.59 9.93
N HIS A 101 7.51 4.13 11.06
CA HIS A 101 8.23 5.41 11.08
C HIS A 101 9.63 5.29 10.47
N SER A 102 10.38 4.24 10.82
CA SER A 102 11.73 4.00 10.30
C SER A 102 11.75 3.78 8.78
N ILE A 103 10.73 3.11 8.21
CA ILE A 103 10.60 2.95 6.76
C ILE A 103 10.36 4.33 6.11
N TYR A 104 9.51 5.16 6.68
CA TYR A 104 9.30 6.51 6.16
C TYR A 104 10.60 7.33 6.14
N ASP A 105 11.33 7.33 7.26
CA ASP A 105 12.63 8.01 7.34
C ASP A 105 13.64 7.45 6.33
N PHE A 106 13.58 6.15 6.05
CA PHE A 106 14.41 5.53 5.04
C PHE A 106 14.05 5.96 3.61
N ILE A 107 12.77 6.15 3.28
CA ILE A 107 12.32 6.40 1.90
C ILE A 107 12.18 7.88 1.53
N LYS A 108 11.94 8.77 2.50
CA LYS A 108 11.48 10.16 2.24
C LYS A 108 12.37 10.98 1.31
N ASP A 109 13.69 10.77 1.36
CA ASP A 109 14.66 11.51 0.56
C ASP A 109 15.15 10.75 -0.69
N LYS A 110 14.53 9.60 -1.00
CA LYS A 110 14.99 8.68 -2.06
C LYS A 110 14.00 8.65 -3.24
N VAL A 111 14.45 9.22 -4.36
CA VAL A 111 13.66 9.34 -5.61
C VAL A 111 13.10 8.00 -6.10
N GLN A 112 13.80 6.89 -5.86
CA GLN A 112 13.38 5.56 -6.31
C GLN A 112 12.01 5.10 -5.76
N PHE A 113 11.53 5.68 -4.66
CA PHE A 113 10.22 5.36 -4.07
C PHE A 113 9.11 6.32 -4.51
N GLY A 114 9.46 7.45 -5.13
CA GLY A 114 8.52 8.48 -5.57
C GLY A 114 7.42 8.00 -6.52
N PRO A 115 7.67 7.06 -7.45
CA PRO A 115 6.63 6.56 -8.36
C PRO A 115 5.55 5.71 -7.70
N SER A 116 5.75 5.24 -6.47
CA SER A 116 4.89 4.22 -5.87
C SER A 116 3.84 4.82 -4.93
N ASP A 117 2.61 4.32 -5.08
CA ASP A 117 1.47 4.66 -4.24
C ASP A 117 1.50 3.89 -2.91
N ILE A 118 2.14 2.72 -2.88
CA ILE A 118 2.24 1.85 -1.70
C ILE A 118 3.67 1.32 -1.56
N ILE A 119 4.22 1.39 -0.35
CA ILE A 119 5.42 0.65 0.03
C ILE A 119 4.99 -0.59 0.80
N PHE A 120 5.18 -1.76 0.20
CA PHE A 120 4.79 -3.04 0.76
C PHE A 120 6.03 -3.83 1.18
N VAL A 121 6.14 -4.07 2.48
CA VAL A 121 7.28 -4.75 3.09
C VAL A 121 6.88 -6.13 3.57
N PHE A 122 7.54 -7.14 3.04
CA PHE A 122 7.47 -8.49 3.57
C PHE A 122 8.64 -8.75 4.51
N SER A 123 8.35 -9.32 5.67
CA SER A 123 9.36 -9.78 6.61
C SER A 123 9.30 -11.29 6.77
N GLY A 124 10.47 -11.92 6.67
CA GLY A 124 10.68 -13.34 6.99
C GLY A 124 10.69 -13.63 8.48
N ARG A 125 10.48 -12.59 9.30
CA ARG A 125 10.55 -12.61 10.75
C ARG A 125 9.15 -12.40 11.31
N ASN A 126 8.97 -12.84 12.56
CA ASN A 126 7.75 -12.52 13.30
C ASN A 126 7.62 -11.00 13.41
N VAL A 127 6.48 -10.48 12.95
CA VAL A 127 6.08 -9.09 13.09
C VAL A 127 5.19 -8.98 14.32
N PHE A 128 5.50 -8.04 15.21
CA PHE A 128 4.70 -7.78 16.41
C PHE A 128 4.32 -6.31 16.53
N THR A 129 3.25 -6.08 17.27
CA THR A 129 2.83 -4.77 17.77
C THR A 129 2.95 -4.74 19.29
N ARG A 130 2.98 -3.55 19.89
CA ARG A 130 2.96 -3.41 21.34
C ARG A 130 1.56 -3.03 21.80
N ARG A 131 1.07 -3.75 22.80
CA ARG A 131 -0.13 -3.35 23.55
C ARG A 131 0.20 -2.26 24.56
N ASN A 132 -0.83 -1.67 25.15
CA ASN A 132 -0.70 -0.61 26.16
C ASN A 132 0.11 -1.05 27.39
N ASP A 133 0.08 -2.34 27.73
CA ASP A 133 0.87 -2.95 28.81
C ASP A 133 2.33 -3.29 28.41
N LYS A 134 2.77 -2.84 27.22
CA LYS A 134 4.08 -3.09 26.61
C LYS A 134 4.34 -4.54 26.23
N THR A 135 3.34 -5.43 26.32
CA THR A 135 3.47 -6.81 25.85
C THR A 135 3.46 -6.86 24.31
N LYS A 136 4.19 -7.84 23.76
CA LYS A 136 4.20 -8.10 22.31
C LYS A 136 2.93 -8.82 21.89
N ASP A 137 2.28 -8.29 20.87
CA ASP A 137 1.15 -8.92 20.20
C ASP A 137 1.51 -9.28 18.77
N TYR A 138 1.42 -10.55 18.44
CA TYR A 138 1.70 -11.11 17.11
C TYR A 138 0.44 -11.22 16.25
N ARG A 139 -0.71 -10.76 16.77
CA ARG A 139 -1.97 -10.69 16.06
C ARG A 139 -2.34 -9.21 15.96
N PRO A 140 -2.40 -8.62 14.75
CA PRO A 140 -2.17 -9.19 13.42
C PRO A 140 -0.68 -9.38 13.06
N GLN A 141 -0.37 -10.32 12.16
CA GLN A 141 1.00 -10.53 11.64
C GLN A 141 1.38 -9.48 10.58
N GLY A 142 1.11 -8.21 10.88
CA GLY A 142 1.33 -7.08 9.99
C GLY A 142 0.72 -5.79 10.52
N LEU A 143 1.10 -4.66 9.93
CA LEU A 143 0.59 -3.35 10.34
C LEU A 143 0.63 -2.35 9.18
N THR A 144 -0.31 -1.41 9.23
CA THR A 144 -0.36 -0.22 8.37
C THR A 144 -1.12 0.90 9.09
N TRP A 145 -1.08 2.10 8.51
CA TRP A 145 -1.91 3.22 8.93
C TRP A 145 -3.28 3.16 8.23
N GLU A 146 -4.34 3.27 9.02
CA GLU A 146 -5.70 3.33 8.47
C GLU A 146 -5.89 4.59 7.61
N GLY A 147 -6.38 4.42 6.39
CA GLY A 147 -6.59 5.52 5.43
C GLY A 147 -5.31 6.24 5.00
N GLY A 148 -4.14 5.59 5.12
CA GLY A 148 -2.84 6.18 4.87
C GLY A 148 -2.47 6.40 3.40
N ILE A 149 -3.25 5.88 2.45
CA ILE A 149 -2.87 5.78 1.03
C ILE A 149 -2.48 7.12 0.37
N CYS A 150 -3.10 8.24 0.77
CA CYS A 150 -2.82 9.56 0.22
C CYS A 150 -1.83 10.39 1.05
N ASN A 151 -1.12 9.77 1.99
CA ASN A 151 -0.14 10.44 2.82
C ASN A 151 1.21 9.72 2.67
N ASP A 152 2.22 10.47 2.21
CA ASP A 152 3.53 9.91 1.91
C ASP A 152 4.21 9.25 3.12
N SER A 153 3.91 9.70 4.34
CA SER A 153 4.40 9.10 5.58
C SER A 153 3.62 7.89 6.07
N ARG A 154 2.49 7.57 5.43
CA ARG A 154 1.54 6.56 5.90
C ARG A 154 1.19 5.48 4.87
N LYS A 155 1.68 5.61 3.64
CA LYS A 155 1.49 4.64 2.53
C LYS A 155 2.34 3.37 2.65
N ILE A 156 2.48 2.83 3.86
CA ILE A 156 3.39 1.71 4.17
C ILE A 156 2.58 0.56 4.76
N VAL A 157 2.86 -0.66 4.27
CA VAL A 157 2.31 -1.92 4.79
C VAL A 157 3.46 -2.84 5.15
N ILE A 158 3.39 -3.44 6.33
CA ILE A 158 4.34 -4.48 6.77
C ILE A 158 3.56 -5.76 7.02
N VAL A 159 4.05 -6.89 6.52
CA VAL A 159 3.48 -8.22 6.81
C VAL A 159 4.57 -9.25 7.08
N SER A 160 4.27 -10.21 7.95
CA SER A 160 5.08 -11.41 8.14
C SER A 160 4.73 -12.43 7.04
N ASP A 161 5.72 -12.95 6.34
CA ASP A 161 5.57 -14.09 5.41
C ASP A 161 6.73 -15.07 5.57
N THR A 162 6.49 -16.34 5.26
CA THR A 162 7.52 -17.39 5.23
C THR A 162 8.11 -17.60 3.83
N GLY A 163 7.60 -16.91 2.80
CA GLY A 163 7.94 -17.11 1.39
C GLY A 163 7.36 -18.40 0.81
N LYS A 164 6.50 -19.09 1.57
CA LYS A 164 5.88 -20.37 1.21
C LYS A 164 4.38 -20.24 1.27
N GLN A 165 3.69 -20.87 0.31
CA GLN A 165 2.24 -21.04 0.29
C GLN A 165 1.42 -19.74 0.44
N PHE A 166 2.01 -18.59 0.10
CA PHE A 166 1.34 -17.28 0.22
C PHE A 166 0.75 -17.04 1.63
N SER A 167 1.51 -17.43 2.67
CA SER A 167 1.03 -17.43 4.06
C SER A 167 0.57 -16.06 4.58
N ALA A 168 1.12 -14.96 4.05
CA ALA A 168 0.69 -13.61 4.42
C ALA A 168 -0.57 -13.13 3.70
N LEU A 169 -1.09 -13.85 2.71
CA LEU A 169 -2.14 -13.35 1.81
C LEU A 169 -3.39 -12.83 2.56
N PRO A 170 -3.96 -13.56 3.55
CA PRO A 170 -5.09 -13.04 4.33
C PRO A 170 -4.76 -11.74 5.08
N ASN A 171 -3.57 -11.67 5.69
CA ASN A 171 -3.13 -10.49 6.44
C ASN A 171 -2.83 -9.31 5.51
N ALA A 172 -2.24 -9.56 4.34
CA ALA A 172 -1.97 -8.55 3.33
C ALA A 172 -3.26 -7.91 2.83
N GLY A 173 -4.29 -8.72 2.51
CA GLY A 173 -5.60 -8.22 2.13
C GLY A 173 -6.21 -7.33 3.21
N PHE A 174 -6.18 -7.79 4.47
CA PHE A 174 -6.67 -7.01 5.61
C PHE A 174 -5.92 -5.68 5.78
N GLN A 175 -4.60 -5.67 5.72
CA GLN A 175 -3.83 -4.43 5.88
C GLN A 175 -4.01 -3.50 4.67
N LEU A 176 -4.08 -4.00 3.45
CA LEU A 176 -4.37 -3.17 2.28
C LEU A 176 -5.75 -2.53 2.35
N ALA A 177 -6.78 -3.27 2.78
CA ALA A 177 -8.10 -2.71 3.02
C ALA A 177 -8.05 -1.59 4.08
N ARG A 178 -7.32 -1.79 5.18
CA ARG A 178 -7.11 -0.75 6.20
C ARG A 178 -6.39 0.48 5.65
N LEU A 179 -5.34 0.28 4.84
CA LEU A 179 -4.62 1.39 4.20
C LEU A 179 -5.55 2.24 3.32
N LEU A 180 -6.51 1.59 2.65
CA LEU A 180 -7.55 2.25 1.84
C LEU A 180 -8.67 2.89 2.67
N GLY A 181 -8.68 2.68 3.99
CA GLY A 181 -9.61 3.31 4.93
C GLY A 181 -10.66 2.38 5.55
N ALA A 182 -10.55 1.07 5.36
CA ALA A 182 -11.40 0.14 6.10
C ALA A 182 -11.04 0.15 7.60
N PRO A 183 -12.02 0.11 8.51
CA PRO A 183 -11.77 0.17 9.94
C PRO A 183 -11.12 -1.12 10.45
N THR A 184 -10.36 -0.99 11.53
CA THR A 184 -9.79 -2.12 12.29
C THR A 184 -10.82 -3.10 12.86
N SER A 185 -12.04 -2.63 13.13
CA SER A 185 -13.12 -3.40 13.72
C SER A 185 -14.49 -2.81 13.33
N CYS A 186 -15.54 -3.61 13.47
CA CYS A 186 -16.90 -3.14 13.30
C CYS A 186 -17.25 -2.16 14.42
N THR A 187 -17.52 -0.89 14.09
CA THR A 187 -17.98 0.12 15.05
C THR A 187 -19.51 0.24 15.04
N PRO A 188 -20.19 0.70 16.10
CA PRO A 188 -21.65 0.78 16.14
C PRO A 188 -22.26 1.63 15.00
N SER A 189 -21.61 2.73 14.60
CA SER A 189 -21.99 3.57 13.45
C SER A 189 -21.88 2.86 12.09
N TYR A 190 -21.38 1.62 12.06
CA TYR A 190 -21.25 0.81 10.86
C TYR A 190 -22.58 0.16 10.41
N THR A 191 -23.50 -0.08 11.35
CA THR A 191 -24.83 -0.66 11.05
C THR A 191 -25.72 0.27 10.22
N GLU A 192 -25.41 1.56 10.17
CA GLU A 192 -26.11 2.58 9.38
C GLU A 192 -25.65 2.60 7.91
N LEU A 193 -24.55 1.93 7.57
CA LEU A 193 -24.15 1.70 6.19
C LEU A 193 -25.02 0.57 5.61
N LEU A 194 -26.05 0.97 4.86
CA LEU A 194 -27.02 0.10 4.19
C LEU A 194 -26.34 -1.14 3.58
N GLY A 195 -26.49 -2.29 4.23
CA GLY A 195 -26.03 -3.59 3.71
C GLY A 195 -25.52 -4.59 4.74
N HIS A 196 -25.15 -4.19 5.96
CA HIS A 196 -24.46 -5.09 6.89
C HIS A 196 -25.28 -5.34 8.18
N ARG A 197 -26.05 -6.44 8.20
CA ARG A 197 -26.87 -6.85 9.37
C ARG A 197 -26.18 -7.81 10.35
N ASN A 198 -24.94 -8.24 10.11
CA ASN A 198 -24.20 -9.07 11.07
C ASN A 198 -22.70 -8.84 10.95
N CYS A 199 -22.10 -8.20 11.96
CA CYS A 199 -20.65 -8.07 12.09
C CYS A 199 -20.17 -9.09 13.12
N SER A 200 -19.96 -10.34 12.70
CA SER A 200 -19.32 -11.37 13.53
C SER A 200 -17.81 -11.39 13.28
N VAL A 201 -17.08 -11.23 14.37
CA VAL A 201 -15.63 -11.09 14.52
C VAL A 201 -14.83 -12.22 13.83
N PHE A 202 -13.91 -11.81 12.94
CA PHE A 202 -12.61 -12.44 12.62
C PHE A 202 -12.50 -13.90 12.13
N GLN A 203 -13.56 -14.59 11.68
CA GLN A 203 -13.36 -15.97 11.17
C GLN A 203 -14.14 -16.38 9.90
N THR A 204 -14.86 -15.48 9.25
CA THR A 204 -15.61 -15.82 8.02
C THR A 204 -15.41 -14.80 6.89
N VAL A 205 -14.62 -13.76 7.14
CA VAL A 205 -14.84 -12.48 6.46
C VAL A 205 -13.65 -12.02 5.62
N LEU A 206 -13.14 -12.92 4.78
CA LEU A 206 -12.46 -12.53 3.54
C LEU A 206 -13.37 -12.69 2.32
N TRP A 207 -14.65 -13.05 2.51
CA TRP A 207 -15.61 -13.24 1.42
C TRP A 207 -16.78 -12.25 1.38
N GLU A 208 -17.11 -11.50 2.45
CA GLU A 208 -18.29 -10.62 2.42
C GLU A 208 -18.03 -9.14 2.76
N THR A 209 -16.88 -8.75 3.32
CA THR A 209 -16.67 -7.37 3.79
C THR A 209 -15.69 -6.51 2.98
N SER A 210 -15.23 -6.94 1.81
CA SER A 210 -14.58 -5.98 0.89
C SER A 210 -15.62 -5.13 0.13
N GLN A 211 -16.88 -5.58 0.06
CA GLN A 211 -17.87 -5.01 -0.86
C GLN A 211 -18.52 -3.68 -0.40
N SER A 212 -18.66 -3.39 0.91
CA SER A 212 -19.36 -2.16 1.37
C SER A 212 -18.48 -1.09 2.02
N PHE A 213 -17.20 -1.38 2.29
CA PHE A 213 -16.40 -0.52 3.16
C PHE A 213 -15.71 0.65 2.43
N SER A 214 -15.47 0.55 1.13
CA SER A 214 -14.59 1.49 0.41
C SER A 214 -15.33 2.69 -0.21
N VAL A 215 -16.64 2.61 -0.44
CA VAL A 215 -17.38 3.60 -1.26
C VAL A 215 -17.54 4.96 -0.53
N ASN A 216 -17.68 4.98 0.80
CA ASN A 216 -17.87 6.23 1.54
C ASN A 216 -16.56 6.91 1.97
N TYR A 217 -15.46 6.16 2.12
CA TYR A 217 -14.17 6.73 2.52
C TYR A 217 -13.34 7.20 1.31
N ILE A 218 -13.45 6.54 0.16
CA ILE A 218 -12.83 7.02 -1.10
C ILE A 218 -13.46 8.35 -1.56
N LYS A 219 -14.75 8.60 -1.24
CA LYS A 219 -15.34 9.93 -1.40
C LYS A 219 -14.65 11.02 -0.54
N ARG A 220 -14.05 10.68 0.61
CA ARG A 220 -13.26 11.63 1.42
C ARG A 220 -11.84 11.88 0.90
N ILE A 221 -11.25 10.92 0.17
CA ILE A 221 -9.93 11.09 -0.48
C ILE A 221 -9.96 12.25 -1.50
N SER A 222 -11.09 12.49 -2.17
CA SER A 222 -11.32 13.66 -3.04
C SER A 222 -11.22 15.01 -2.31
N LEU A 223 -11.49 15.02 -1.01
CA LEU A 223 -11.61 16.22 -0.17
C LEU A 223 -10.27 16.61 0.46
N VAL A 224 -9.40 15.64 0.77
CA VAL A 224 -8.08 15.88 1.40
C VAL A 224 -7.08 16.53 0.42
N ARG A 225 -7.27 16.36 -0.89
CA ARG A 225 -6.44 17.03 -1.93
C ARG A 225 -6.55 18.56 -1.88
N ARG A 226 -7.63 19.12 -1.30
CA ARG A 226 -7.81 20.57 -1.14
C ARG A 226 -6.87 21.21 -0.11
N HIS A 227 -6.28 20.46 0.82
CA HIS A 227 -5.33 21.04 1.78
C HIS A 227 -3.88 20.88 1.35
N ALA A 228 -3.50 19.76 0.74
CA ALA A 228 -2.16 19.58 0.20
C ALA A 228 -1.83 20.57 -0.95
N SER A 229 -2.82 20.92 -1.78
CA SER A 229 -2.61 21.90 -2.87
C SER A 229 -2.61 23.36 -2.39
N ALA A 230 -3.04 23.66 -1.16
CA ALA A 230 -3.11 25.04 -0.66
C ALA A 230 -1.80 25.49 0.01
N GLU A 231 -0.93 24.56 0.41
CA GLU A 231 0.30 24.87 1.15
C GLU A 231 1.53 25.05 0.23
N ASP A 232 1.48 24.52 -1.00
CA ASP A 232 2.55 24.59 -2.01
C ASP A 232 2.59 25.89 -2.84
N THR A 233 1.69 26.85 -2.60
CA THR A 233 1.70 28.14 -3.33
C THR A 233 2.66 29.19 -2.76
N LYS A 234 3.51 28.84 -1.77
CA LYS A 234 4.40 29.81 -1.10
C LYS A 234 5.85 29.87 -1.61
N HIS A 235 6.23 29.12 -2.64
CA HIS A 235 7.56 29.26 -3.25
C HIS A 235 7.48 29.38 -4.78
N PRO A 236 7.81 30.54 -5.37
CA PRO A 236 7.83 30.69 -6.82
C PRO A 236 8.99 29.90 -7.44
N LEU A 237 8.65 29.21 -8.53
CA LEU A 237 9.50 28.44 -9.42
C LEU A 237 10.74 29.24 -9.88
N VAL A 238 11.93 28.68 -9.66
CA VAL A 238 13.11 29.04 -10.45
C VAL A 238 13.27 28.02 -11.57
N SER A 239 13.05 28.51 -12.78
CA SER A 239 13.36 27.88 -14.06
C SER A 239 14.85 27.62 -14.19
N THR A 240 15.24 26.36 -14.42
CA THR A 240 16.43 26.06 -15.24
C THR A 240 16.16 24.84 -16.12
N SER A 241 16.16 25.12 -17.41
CA SER A 241 16.03 24.19 -18.53
C SER A 241 17.34 23.47 -18.89
N ARG A 242 17.22 22.24 -19.43
CA ARG A 242 18.21 21.41 -20.18
C ARG A 242 19.27 20.74 -19.27
N ILE A 243 19.58 19.44 -19.40
CA ILE A 243 20.26 18.78 -20.54
C ILE A 243 19.92 17.25 -20.59
N PHE A 244 19.72 16.74 -21.81
CA PHE A 244 19.45 15.38 -22.36
C PHE A 244 20.55 14.29 -22.09
N PRO A 245 20.56 13.04 -22.68
CA PRO A 245 19.55 12.24 -23.42
C PRO A 245 19.50 10.71 -23.10
N SER A 246 18.48 10.00 -23.61
CA SER A 246 18.49 8.56 -24.01
C SER A 246 19.16 8.37 -25.39
N PRO A 247 19.82 7.24 -25.73
CA PRO A 247 19.18 6.09 -26.43
C PRO A 247 19.78 4.72 -25.97
N TRP A 248 19.22 3.52 -26.23
CA TRP A 248 19.19 2.80 -27.51
C TRP A 248 18.22 1.60 -27.48
N VAL A 249 17.40 1.52 -28.52
CA VAL A 249 16.76 0.31 -29.05
C VAL A 249 17.55 -0.07 -30.30
N THR A 250 17.99 -1.32 -30.44
CA THR A 250 18.42 -1.85 -31.74
C THR A 250 17.80 -3.22 -32.00
N LEU A 251 17.04 -3.26 -33.09
CA LEU A 251 16.54 -4.41 -33.81
C LEU A 251 17.65 -5.42 -34.19
N VAL A 252 17.34 -6.71 -34.10
CA VAL A 252 17.85 -7.70 -35.08
C VAL A 252 16.67 -8.59 -35.51
N LYS A 253 16.33 -8.50 -36.80
CA LYS A 253 15.47 -9.44 -37.53
C LYS A 253 16.37 -10.30 -38.42
N SER A 254 16.15 -11.62 -38.33
CA SER A 254 16.27 -12.68 -39.36
C SER A 254 17.36 -12.60 -40.43
N ALA A 255 18.19 -13.64 -40.45
CA ALA A 255 18.56 -14.41 -41.63
C ALA A 255 18.26 -15.89 -41.35
#